data_AF-A0A958XP93-F1
#
_entry.id   AF-A0A958XP93-F1
#
_cell.length_a   1.000
_cell.length_b   1.000
_cell.length_c   1.000
_cell.angle_alpha   90.00
_cell.angle_beta   90.00
_cell.angle_gamma   90.00
#
_symmetry.space_group_name_H-M   'P 1'
#
loop_
_entity.id
_entity.type
_entity.pdbx_description
1 polymer ?
#
loop_
_entity_poly.entity_id
_entity_poly.type
_entity_poly.pdbx_seq_one_letter_code
_entity_poly.pdbx_strand_id
1 'polypeptide(L)'
;GYDGPTFLDRLLQGDTSLWYVAKTRQLNGGGRPLLIFDQFEELFTYPESAVKAFGEELAELLHTGIPLRFRRMADTADLTDEEEDRLENPLEARILFAIRSDRMHLMHQLADRLPNILRNLYELRALAPDDARRAIVQPAAAKGEFNTPSFTWSLEALTALLAFLEDPDDNRRVEGILLQLLCQYFEEKKIAGMG
;
A
#
# COMPACT_ATOMS: atom_id res chain seq x y z
N GLY A 1 -5.91 15.34 14.45
CA GLY A 1 -5.18 14.09 14.19
C GLY A 1 -5.84 12.97 14.96
N TYR A 2 -5.51 11.72 14.67
CA TYR A 2 -6.07 10.55 15.36
C TYR A 2 -5.14 10.00 16.45
N ASP A 3 -4.08 10.75 16.77
CA ASP A 3 -2.99 10.35 17.68
C ASP A 3 -3.15 10.97 19.08
N GLY A 4 -4.38 11.35 19.44
CA GLY A 4 -4.68 11.88 20.77
C GLY A 4 -4.56 10.80 21.85
N PRO A 5 -4.28 11.19 23.11
CA PRO A 5 -4.20 10.24 24.22
C PRO A 5 -5.54 9.53 24.42
N THR A 6 -5.50 8.28 24.83
CA THR A 6 -6.68 7.44 25.11
C THR A 6 -6.56 6.77 26.47
N PHE A 7 -7.59 6.03 26.89
CA PHE A 7 -7.50 5.24 28.12
C PHE A 7 -6.41 4.15 28.04
N LEU A 8 -5.93 3.79 26.85
CA LEU A 8 -4.81 2.86 26.69
C LEU A 8 -3.52 3.41 27.33
N ASP A 9 -3.30 4.73 27.33
CA ASP A 9 -2.15 5.37 28.00
C ASP A 9 -2.20 5.15 29.52
N ARG A 10 -3.41 5.04 30.11
CA ARG A 10 -3.59 4.72 31.54
C ARG A 10 -3.29 3.25 31.84
N LEU A 11 -3.54 2.36 30.88
CA LEU A 11 -3.28 0.92 31.04
C LEU A 11 -1.80 0.60 30.90
N LEU A 12 -1.15 1.13 29.86
CA LEU A 12 0.24 0.83 29.52
C LEU A 12 0.89 2.06 28.88
N GLN A 13 1.52 2.87 29.71
CA GLN A 13 2.18 4.09 29.25
C GLN A 13 3.43 3.75 28.42
N GLY A 14 3.55 4.39 27.25
CA GLY A 14 4.74 4.30 26.40
C GLY A 14 4.81 3.06 25.51
N ASP A 15 3.73 2.28 25.39
CA ASP A 15 3.64 1.24 24.38
C ASP A 15 3.71 1.87 22.97
N THR A 16 4.48 1.27 22.08
CA THR A 16 4.70 1.75 20.70
C THR A 16 4.42 0.66 19.65
N SER A 17 3.85 -0.47 20.08
CA SER A 17 3.49 -1.56 19.18
C SER A 17 2.48 -1.12 18.11
N LEU A 18 2.52 -1.78 16.96
CA LEU A 18 1.54 -1.54 15.89
C LEU A 18 0.08 -1.67 16.37
N TRP A 19 -0.23 -2.63 17.23
CA TRP A 19 -1.58 -2.79 17.78
C TRP A 19 -1.99 -1.56 18.60
N TYR A 20 -1.11 -1.07 19.48
CA TYR A 20 -1.38 0.11 20.30
C TYR A 20 -1.68 1.34 19.43
N VAL A 21 -0.80 1.64 18.48
CA VAL A 21 -0.95 2.79 17.58
C VAL A 21 -2.24 2.69 16.77
N ALA A 22 -2.53 1.52 16.21
CA ALA A 22 -3.73 1.29 15.41
C ALA A 22 -5.01 1.36 16.26
N LYS A 23 -5.00 0.81 17.49
CA LYS A 23 -6.13 0.86 18.41
C LYS A 23 -6.38 2.29 18.91
N THR A 24 -5.35 3.04 19.27
CA THR A 24 -5.45 4.48 19.61
C THR A 24 -6.11 5.27 18.47
N ARG A 25 -5.67 5.04 17.23
CA ARG A 25 -6.29 5.66 16.06
C ARG A 25 -7.76 5.27 15.88
N GLN A 26 -8.10 4.00 16.07
CA GLN A 26 -9.50 3.53 16.03
C GLN A 26 -10.35 4.23 17.10
N LEU A 27 -9.85 4.28 18.34
CA LEU A 27 -10.51 4.91 19.47
C LEU A 27 -10.78 6.39 19.22
N ASN A 28 -9.87 7.10 18.55
CA ASN A 28 -10.02 8.51 18.18
C ASN A 28 -10.88 8.74 16.92
N GLY A 29 -11.61 7.72 16.44
CA GLY A 29 -12.51 7.85 15.29
C GLY A 29 -11.82 7.71 13.92
N GLY A 30 -10.59 7.18 13.89
CA GLY A 30 -9.82 6.93 12.66
C GLY A 30 -10.30 5.74 11.83
N GLY A 31 -11.31 5.00 12.32
CA GLY A 31 -11.92 3.89 11.61
C GLY A 31 -11.01 2.65 11.52
N ARG A 32 -11.06 1.98 10.37
CA ARG A 32 -10.31 0.74 10.09
C ARG A 32 -8.99 1.09 9.40
N PRO A 33 -7.82 0.79 10.00
CA PRO A 33 -6.55 1.16 9.42
C PRO A 33 -6.20 0.28 8.21
N LEU A 34 -5.73 0.91 7.13
CA LEU A 34 -5.08 0.25 6.00
C LEU A 34 -3.60 0.64 6.01
N LEU A 35 -2.73 -0.35 6.20
CA LEU A 35 -1.28 -0.18 6.12
C LEU A 35 -0.83 -0.56 4.72
N ILE A 36 -0.13 0.34 4.04
CA ILE A 36 0.42 0.12 2.70
C ILE A 36 1.92 0.20 2.83
N PHE A 37 2.59 -0.87 2.43
CA PHE A 37 4.05 -0.93 2.37
C PHE A 37 4.45 -1.01 0.91
N ASP A 38 5.04 0.07 0.41
CA ASP A 38 5.69 0.07 -0.89
C ASP A 38 7.13 -0.44 -0.77
N GLN A 39 7.68 -1.03 -1.83
CA GLN A 39 9.03 -1.60 -1.86
C GLN A 39 9.30 -2.54 -0.67
N PHE A 40 8.32 -3.39 -0.35
CA PHE A 40 8.34 -4.17 0.89
C PHE A 40 9.54 -5.12 1.01
N GLU A 41 10.18 -5.49 -0.11
CA GLU A 41 11.42 -6.26 -0.09
C GLU A 41 12.57 -5.61 0.70
N GLU A 42 12.54 -4.30 0.94
CA GLU A 42 13.56 -3.58 1.71
C GLU A 42 13.64 -4.10 3.16
N LEU A 43 12.51 -4.57 3.72
CA LEU A 43 12.47 -5.17 5.05
C LEU A 43 13.52 -6.28 5.21
N PHE A 44 13.76 -7.06 4.16
CA PHE A 44 14.69 -8.20 4.21
C PHE A 44 16.16 -7.80 4.09
N THR A 45 16.46 -6.51 3.99
CA THR A 45 17.84 -5.98 4.12
C THR A 45 18.24 -5.75 5.58
N TYR A 46 17.26 -5.72 6.49
CA TYR A 46 17.48 -5.57 7.93
C TYR A 46 17.92 -6.89 8.58
N PRO A 47 18.49 -6.84 9.81
CA PRO A 47 18.83 -8.04 10.56
C PRO A 47 17.62 -8.98 10.75
N GLU A 48 17.86 -10.29 10.74
CA GLU A 48 16.81 -11.31 10.88
C GLU A 48 15.95 -11.13 12.15
N SER A 49 16.55 -10.66 13.24
CA SER A 49 15.83 -10.35 14.48
C SER A 49 14.80 -9.22 14.30
N ALA A 50 15.13 -8.21 13.49
CA ALA A 50 14.22 -7.10 13.19
C ALA A 50 13.07 -7.57 12.28
N VAL A 51 13.36 -8.39 11.26
CA VAL A 51 12.34 -8.98 10.39
C VAL A 51 11.37 -9.85 11.20
N LYS A 52 11.89 -10.66 12.12
CA LYS A 52 11.06 -11.49 13.02
C LYS A 52 10.20 -10.64 13.95
N ALA A 53 10.79 -9.63 14.60
CA ALA A 53 10.06 -8.73 15.49
C ALA A 53 8.93 -8.00 14.74
N PHE A 54 9.21 -7.51 13.53
CA PHE A 54 8.19 -6.90 12.67
C PHE A 54 7.08 -7.88 12.31
N GLY A 55 7.42 -9.12 11.94
CA GLY A 55 6.44 -10.17 11.66
C GLY A 55 5.56 -10.51 12.87
N GLU A 56 6.11 -10.47 14.08
CA GLU A 56 5.37 -10.66 15.34
C GLU A 56 4.41 -9.49 15.61
N GLU A 57 4.84 -8.24 15.40
CA GLU A 57 3.95 -7.08 15.55
C GLU A 57 2.80 -7.09 14.54
N LEU A 58 3.07 -7.45 13.28
CA LEU A 58 2.03 -7.61 12.26
C LEU A 58 1.04 -8.71 12.62
N ALA A 59 1.54 -9.86 13.10
CA ALA A 59 0.70 -10.98 13.49
C ALA A 59 -0.18 -10.60 14.69
N GLU A 60 0.37 -9.87 15.66
CA GLU A 60 -0.42 -9.35 16.78
C GLU A 60 -1.53 -8.41 16.28
N LEU A 61 -1.18 -7.45 15.43
CA LEU A 61 -2.15 -6.51 14.83
C LEU A 61 -3.29 -7.20 14.07
N LEU A 62 -2.98 -8.25 13.31
CA LEU A 62 -3.94 -8.91 12.41
C LEU A 62 -4.76 -10.03 13.06
N HIS A 63 -4.22 -10.68 14.09
CA HIS A 63 -4.79 -11.92 14.63
C HIS A 63 -5.16 -11.84 16.11
N THR A 64 -4.79 -10.76 16.80
CA THR A 64 -5.07 -10.58 18.22
C THR A 64 -6.17 -9.54 18.42
N GLY A 65 -7.25 -9.93 19.10
CA GLY A 65 -8.30 -8.98 19.48
C GLY A 65 -7.78 -7.94 20.47
N ILE A 66 -7.44 -8.40 21.68
CA ILE A 66 -6.79 -7.59 22.73
C ILE A 66 -5.50 -8.32 23.15
N PRO A 67 -4.32 -7.70 23.02
CA PRO A 67 -3.09 -8.29 23.48
C PRO A 67 -3.09 -8.55 24.99
N LEU A 68 -2.44 -9.64 25.39
CA LEU A 68 -2.47 -10.11 26.79
C LEU A 68 -2.01 -9.05 27.80
N ARG A 69 -1.06 -8.20 27.40
CA ARG A 69 -0.57 -7.08 28.22
C ARG A 69 -1.69 -6.07 28.54
N PHE A 70 -2.52 -5.73 27.58
CA PHE A 70 -3.67 -4.84 27.78
C PHE A 70 -4.78 -5.52 28.56
N ARG A 71 -5.05 -6.81 28.27
CA ARG A 71 -6.07 -7.58 29.01
C ARG A 71 -5.76 -7.63 30.50
N ARG A 72 -4.52 -7.96 30.88
CA ARG A 72 -4.09 -8.03 32.29
C ARG A 72 -4.20 -6.69 33.01
N MET A 73 -3.91 -5.59 32.31
CA MET A 73 -4.03 -4.25 32.89
C MET A 73 -5.50 -3.86 33.04
N ALA A 74 -6.33 -4.14 32.03
CA ALA A 74 -7.77 -3.91 32.07
C ALA A 74 -8.44 -4.65 33.24
N ASP A 75 -8.06 -5.92 33.50
CA ASP A 75 -8.61 -6.72 34.62
C ASP A 75 -8.37 -6.08 36.00
N THR A 76 -7.36 -5.22 36.13
CA THR A 76 -6.98 -4.55 37.39
C THR A 76 -7.27 -3.05 37.41
N ALA A 77 -7.66 -2.49 36.27
CA ALA A 77 -7.90 -1.07 36.10
C ALA A 77 -9.38 -0.77 36.34
N ASP A 78 -9.65 0.44 36.84
CA ASP A 78 -11.01 0.98 36.94
C ASP A 78 -11.37 1.61 35.58
N LEU A 79 -11.80 0.77 34.65
CA LEU A 79 -12.34 1.18 33.35
C LEU A 79 -13.85 1.39 33.48
N THR A 80 -14.38 2.37 32.75
CA THR A 80 -15.84 2.50 32.62
C THR A 80 -16.37 1.42 31.67
N ASP A 81 -17.66 1.06 31.77
CA ASP A 81 -18.32 0.14 30.83
C ASP A 81 -18.10 0.57 29.37
N GLU A 82 -18.14 1.89 29.09
CA GLU A 82 -17.88 2.44 27.75
C GLU A 82 -16.43 2.22 27.28
N GLU A 83 -15.45 2.25 28.19
CA GLU A 83 -14.04 2.00 27.88
C GLU A 83 -13.78 0.51 27.64
N GLU A 84 -14.43 -0.36 28.42
CA GLU A 84 -14.40 -1.82 28.21
C GLU A 84 -14.99 -2.17 26.83
N ASP A 85 -16.19 -1.69 26.51
CA ASP A 85 -16.84 -1.91 25.21
C ASP A 85 -15.94 -1.46 24.04
N ARG A 86 -15.29 -0.31 24.19
CA ARG A 86 -14.37 0.24 23.18
C ARG A 86 -13.07 -0.55 23.07
N LEU A 87 -12.57 -1.11 24.18
CA LEU A 87 -11.40 -1.99 24.18
C LEU A 87 -11.71 -3.30 23.44
N GLU A 88 -12.87 -3.89 23.72
CA GLU A 88 -13.35 -5.14 23.12
C GLU A 88 -13.73 -5.03 21.65
N ASN A 89 -14.08 -3.84 21.18
CA ASN A 89 -14.37 -3.59 19.78
C ASN A 89 -13.20 -4.08 18.87
N PRO A 90 -13.42 -5.02 17.94
CA PRO A 90 -12.35 -5.59 17.13
C PRO A 90 -11.58 -4.56 16.30
N LEU A 91 -10.26 -4.72 16.24
CA LEU A 91 -9.40 -3.94 15.35
C LEU A 91 -9.34 -4.61 13.97
N GLU A 92 -10.16 -4.14 13.03
CA GLU A 92 -10.17 -4.68 11.66
C GLU A 92 -9.08 -4.03 10.77
N ALA A 93 -7.81 -4.26 11.11
CA ALA A 93 -6.68 -3.78 10.31
C ALA A 93 -6.57 -4.54 8.97
N ARG A 94 -6.17 -3.83 7.92
CA ARG A 94 -5.84 -4.41 6.60
C ARG A 94 -4.43 -4.01 6.19
N ILE A 95 -3.76 -4.90 5.46
CA ILE A 95 -2.39 -4.66 4.98
C ILE A 95 -2.31 -4.95 3.49
N LEU A 96 -1.60 -4.07 2.78
CA LEU A 96 -1.19 -4.25 1.39
C LEU A 96 0.33 -4.16 1.30
N PHE A 97 0.94 -5.20 0.74
CA PHE A 97 2.36 -5.21 0.41
C PHE A 97 2.52 -5.06 -1.09
N ALA A 98 3.25 -4.04 -1.53
CA ALA A 98 3.78 -3.96 -2.88
C ALA A 98 5.23 -4.46 -2.84
N ILE A 99 5.51 -5.49 -3.63
CA ILE A 99 6.81 -6.15 -3.69
C ILE A 99 7.10 -6.54 -5.13
N ARG A 100 8.36 -6.46 -5.53
CA ARG A 100 8.78 -6.92 -6.85
C ARG A 100 8.61 -8.44 -7.01
N SER A 101 8.23 -8.87 -8.22
CA SER A 101 8.01 -10.30 -8.51
C SER A 101 9.27 -11.15 -8.30
N ASP A 102 10.45 -10.66 -8.66
CA ASP A 102 11.75 -11.32 -8.44
C ASP A 102 12.13 -11.44 -6.95
N ARG A 103 11.50 -10.66 -6.08
CA ARG A 103 11.71 -10.66 -4.62
C ARG A 103 10.59 -11.36 -3.85
N MET A 104 9.56 -11.87 -4.52
CA MET A 104 8.41 -12.52 -3.88
C MET A 104 8.81 -13.69 -2.96
N HIS A 105 9.88 -14.40 -3.29
CA HIS A 105 10.40 -15.52 -2.49
C HIS A 105 10.80 -15.10 -1.05
N LEU A 106 11.10 -13.83 -0.81
CA LEU A 106 11.45 -13.33 0.52
C LEU A 106 10.28 -13.38 1.50
N MET A 107 9.04 -13.33 0.99
CA MET A 107 7.81 -13.39 1.80
C MET A 107 7.69 -14.69 2.60
N HIS A 108 8.38 -15.76 2.20
CA HIS A 108 8.45 -17.00 2.98
C HIS A 108 9.02 -16.80 4.39
N GLN A 109 9.89 -15.79 4.59
CA GLN A 109 10.46 -15.49 5.90
C GLN A 109 9.40 -14.99 6.92
N LEU A 110 8.26 -14.48 6.44
CA LEU A 110 7.16 -14.03 7.29
C LEU A 110 6.04 -15.08 7.43
N ALA A 111 6.06 -16.14 6.63
CA ALA A 111 4.98 -17.11 6.55
C ALA A 111 4.75 -17.85 7.89
N ASP A 112 5.79 -18.03 8.70
CA ASP A 112 5.69 -18.68 10.02
C ASP A 112 4.78 -17.90 10.98
N ARG A 113 4.77 -16.56 10.89
CA ARG A 113 3.96 -15.67 11.75
C ARG A 113 2.68 -15.21 11.04
N LEU A 114 2.72 -15.13 9.72
CA LEU A 114 1.63 -14.68 8.86
C LEU A 114 1.29 -15.78 7.83
N PRO A 115 0.65 -16.90 8.26
CA PRO A 115 0.46 -18.08 7.40
C PRO A 115 -0.40 -17.81 6.16
N ASN A 116 -1.20 -16.74 6.16
CA ASN A 116 -2.05 -16.35 5.04
C ASN A 116 -1.41 -15.31 4.11
N ILE A 117 -0.15 -14.90 4.35
CA ILE A 117 0.50 -13.80 3.61
C ILE A 117 0.62 -14.07 2.11
N LEU A 118 0.71 -15.34 1.71
CA LEU A 118 0.82 -15.77 0.31
C LEU A 118 -0.53 -16.18 -0.32
N ARG A 119 -1.66 -16.03 0.38
CA ARG A 119 -2.97 -16.47 -0.15
C ARG A 119 -3.58 -15.48 -1.15
N ASN A 120 -3.35 -14.19 -0.97
CA ASN A 120 -3.94 -13.12 -1.77
C ASN A 120 -2.87 -12.39 -2.58
N LEU A 121 -2.29 -13.10 -3.55
CA LEU A 121 -1.27 -12.53 -4.44
C LEU A 121 -1.93 -11.98 -5.70
N TYR A 122 -1.67 -10.71 -5.98
CA TYR A 122 -2.11 -10.05 -7.20
C TYR A 122 -0.89 -9.63 -7.99
N GLU A 123 -0.71 -10.25 -9.15
CA GLU A 123 0.34 -9.90 -10.09
C GLU A 123 -0.12 -8.72 -10.94
N LEU A 124 0.58 -7.58 -10.82
CA LEU A 124 0.42 -6.47 -11.74
C LEU A 124 1.17 -6.82 -13.03
N ARG A 125 0.41 -7.05 -14.09
CA ARG A 125 0.96 -7.36 -15.41
C ARG A 125 1.00 -6.11 -16.29
N ALA A 126 1.76 -6.21 -17.38
CA ALA A 126 1.71 -5.24 -18.47
C ALA A 126 0.27 -4.97 -18.93
N LEU A 127 0.05 -3.73 -19.38
CA LEU A 127 -1.26 -3.24 -19.78
C LEU A 127 -1.74 -4.00 -21.01
N ALA A 128 -3.03 -4.36 -21.04
CA ALA A 128 -3.63 -4.83 -22.29
C ALA A 128 -3.60 -3.69 -23.34
N PRO A 129 -3.59 -4.01 -24.66
CA PRO A 129 -3.54 -2.99 -25.72
C PRO A 129 -4.56 -1.86 -25.54
N ASP A 130 -5.80 -2.20 -25.20
CA ASP A 130 -6.87 -1.22 -24.98
C ASP A 130 -6.64 -0.37 -23.71
N ASP A 131 -6.05 -0.95 -22.66
CA ASP A 131 -5.71 -0.24 -21.43
C ASP A 131 -4.54 0.72 -21.67
N ALA A 132 -3.52 0.28 -22.41
CA ALA A 132 -2.39 1.09 -22.83
C ALA A 132 -2.84 2.29 -23.68
N ARG A 133 -3.73 2.05 -24.65
CA ARG A 133 -4.33 3.12 -25.46
C ARG A 133 -5.05 4.15 -24.57
N ARG A 134 -5.83 3.71 -23.58
CA ARG A 134 -6.50 4.61 -22.64
C ARG A 134 -5.50 5.37 -21.77
N ALA A 135 -4.45 4.69 -21.29
CA ALA A 135 -3.39 5.28 -20.48
C ALA A 135 -2.58 6.36 -21.24
N ILE A 136 -2.50 6.30 -22.57
CA ILE A 136 -1.86 7.34 -23.39
C ILE A 136 -2.83 8.50 -23.66
N VAL A 137 -4.05 8.21 -24.09
CA VAL A 137 -4.97 9.22 -24.63
C VAL A 137 -5.68 9.99 -23.52
N GLN A 138 -6.09 9.33 -22.43
CA GLN A 138 -6.89 9.96 -21.39
C GLN A 138 -6.12 11.03 -20.61
N PRO A 139 -4.86 10.80 -20.15
CA PRO A 139 -4.09 11.84 -19.48
C PRO A 139 -3.79 13.04 -20.39
N ALA A 140 -3.43 12.79 -21.65
CA ALA A 140 -3.15 13.86 -22.62
C ALA A 140 -4.35 14.79 -22.84
N ALA A 141 -5.57 14.25 -22.85
CA ALA A 141 -6.80 15.03 -23.03
C ALA A 141 -7.34 15.63 -21.72
N ALA A 142 -6.76 15.28 -20.56
CA ALA A 142 -7.24 15.74 -19.27
C ALA A 142 -7.08 17.26 -19.13
N LYS A 143 -8.10 17.90 -18.55
CA LYS A 143 -8.06 19.33 -18.20
C LYS A 143 -7.70 19.44 -16.72
N GLY A 144 -6.85 20.40 -16.39
CA GLY A 144 -6.43 20.65 -15.01
C GLY A 144 -5.20 21.54 -14.93
N GLU A 145 -4.65 21.65 -13.73
CA GLU A 145 -3.39 22.35 -13.46
C GLU A 145 -2.21 21.43 -13.79
N PHE A 146 -1.97 21.22 -15.08
CA PHE A 146 -0.84 20.43 -15.60
C PHE A 146 0.17 21.34 -16.32
N ASN A 147 1.44 20.94 -16.30
CA ASN A 147 2.50 21.66 -17.02
C ASN A 147 2.29 21.63 -18.55
N THR A 148 1.71 20.55 -19.06
CA THR A 148 1.35 20.40 -20.47
C THR A 148 -0.12 20.75 -20.67
N PRO A 149 -0.49 21.63 -21.63
CA PRO A 149 -1.90 21.86 -21.95
C PRO A 149 -2.50 20.62 -22.61
N SER A 150 -3.80 20.41 -22.39
CA SER A 150 -4.55 19.27 -22.95
C SER A 150 -4.36 19.15 -24.47
N PHE A 151 -4.17 17.94 -24.96
CA PHE A 151 -3.96 17.67 -26.38
C PHE A 151 -4.43 16.29 -26.81
N THR A 152 -4.44 16.10 -28.13
CA THR A 152 -4.79 14.82 -28.75
C THR A 152 -3.60 14.26 -29.51
N TRP A 153 -3.51 12.94 -29.52
CA TRP A 153 -2.59 12.19 -30.37
C TRP A 153 -3.19 12.05 -31.77
N SER A 154 -2.36 12.18 -32.80
CA SER A 154 -2.78 11.73 -34.13
C SER A 154 -2.86 10.20 -34.17
N LEU A 155 -3.68 9.65 -35.06
CA LEU A 155 -3.85 8.20 -35.18
C LEU A 155 -2.54 7.52 -35.56
N GLU A 156 -1.75 8.16 -36.43
CA GLU A 156 -0.46 7.66 -36.90
C GLU A 156 0.55 7.61 -35.75
N ALA A 157 0.64 8.68 -34.95
CA ALA A 157 1.57 8.75 -33.82
C ALA A 157 1.21 7.74 -32.74
N LEU A 158 -0.08 7.61 -32.41
CA LEU A 158 -0.56 6.63 -31.43
C LEU A 158 -0.31 5.20 -31.89
N THR A 159 -0.54 4.91 -33.18
CA THR A 159 -0.30 3.58 -33.75
C THR A 159 1.19 3.23 -33.74
N ALA A 160 2.05 4.17 -34.13
CA ALA A 160 3.49 3.96 -34.10
C ALA A 160 4.03 3.77 -32.68
N LEU A 161 3.52 4.57 -31.72
CA LEU A 161 3.87 4.46 -30.31
C LEU A 161 3.49 3.10 -29.73
N LEU A 162 2.25 2.66 -29.95
CA LEU A 162 1.80 1.34 -29.49
C LEU A 162 2.58 0.22 -30.16
N ALA A 163 2.77 0.24 -31.49
CA ALA A 163 3.53 -0.79 -32.18
C ALA A 163 5.00 -0.90 -31.72
N PHE A 164 5.58 0.19 -31.22
CA PHE A 164 6.92 0.18 -30.61
C PHE A 164 6.92 -0.39 -29.18
N LEU A 165 5.84 -0.17 -28.42
CA LEU A 165 5.72 -0.53 -27.01
C LEU A 165 5.17 -1.93 -26.76
N GLU A 166 4.41 -2.47 -27.71
CA GLU A 166 3.80 -3.80 -27.61
C GLU A 166 4.85 -4.89 -27.65
N ASP A 167 4.72 -5.87 -26.75
CA ASP A 167 5.48 -7.11 -26.79
C ASP A 167 4.72 -8.17 -27.63
N PRO A 168 5.22 -8.57 -28.82
CA PRO A 168 4.58 -9.58 -29.65
C PRO A 168 4.47 -10.95 -28.99
N ASP A 169 5.37 -11.26 -28.05
CA ASP A 169 5.45 -12.55 -27.37
C ASP A 169 4.55 -12.60 -26.11
N ASP A 170 4.12 -11.45 -25.57
CA ASP A 170 3.16 -11.34 -24.47
C ASP A 170 1.81 -10.73 -24.90
N ASN A 171 1.13 -11.35 -25.87
CA ASN A 171 -0.21 -10.93 -26.31
C ASN A 171 -0.33 -9.43 -26.64
N ARG A 172 0.76 -8.82 -27.14
CA ARG A 172 0.83 -7.38 -27.45
C ARG A 172 0.60 -6.49 -26.25
N ARG A 173 0.94 -6.94 -25.05
CA ARG A 173 0.84 -6.12 -23.84
C ARG A 173 1.93 -5.07 -23.83
N VAL A 174 1.66 -4.01 -23.09
CA VAL A 174 2.52 -2.82 -23.05
C VAL A 174 3.02 -2.60 -21.64
N GLU A 175 4.33 -2.57 -21.49
CA GLU A 175 5.00 -2.25 -20.23
C GLU A 175 4.70 -0.81 -19.82
N GLY A 176 4.06 -0.66 -18.66
CA GLY A 176 3.60 0.65 -18.17
C GLY A 176 4.74 1.66 -17.99
N ILE A 177 5.93 1.18 -17.58
CA ILE A 177 7.10 2.05 -17.37
C ILE A 177 7.63 2.62 -18.70
N LEU A 178 7.68 1.82 -19.76
CA LEU A 178 8.11 2.28 -21.08
C LEU A 178 7.10 3.25 -21.68
N LEU A 179 5.81 2.97 -21.51
CA LEU A 179 4.72 3.87 -21.90
C LEU A 179 4.85 5.22 -21.19
N GLN A 180 5.03 5.22 -19.87
CA GLN A 180 5.18 6.44 -19.08
C GLN A 180 6.40 7.27 -19.53
N LEU A 181 7.55 6.63 -19.71
CA LEU A 181 8.79 7.30 -20.16
C LEU A 181 8.60 7.98 -21.53
N LEU A 182 7.97 7.30 -22.49
CA LEU A 182 7.74 7.88 -23.82
C LEU A 182 6.72 9.02 -23.76
N CYS A 183 5.59 8.85 -23.07
CA CYS A 183 4.60 9.90 -22.93
C CYS A 183 5.20 11.16 -22.27
N GLN A 184 5.96 10.99 -21.19
CA GLN A 184 6.67 12.10 -20.53
C GLN A 184 7.62 12.81 -21.50
N TYR A 185 8.42 12.07 -22.27
CA TYR A 185 9.32 12.66 -23.26
C TYR A 185 8.59 13.53 -24.29
N PHE A 186 7.45 13.06 -24.82
CA PHE A 186 6.66 13.84 -25.78
C PHE A 186 6.05 15.09 -25.16
N GLU A 187 5.59 14.99 -23.92
CA GLU A 187 5.07 16.13 -23.16
C GLU A 187 6.15 17.19 -22.91
N GLU A 188 7.34 16.78 -22.47
CA GLU A 188 8.49 17.68 -22.27
C GLU A 188 8.89 18.39 -23.56
N LYS A 189 8.93 17.67 -24.69
CA LYS A 189 9.19 18.27 -26.01
C LYS A 189 8.12 19.28 -26.42
N LYS A 190 6.86 19.00 -26.07
CA LYS A 190 5.76 19.92 -26.34
C LYS A 190 5.88 21.20 -25.51
N ILE A 191 6.19 21.08 -24.21
CA ILE A 191 6.43 22.24 -23.34
C ILE A 191 7.61 23.07 -23.88
N ALA A 192 8.73 22.43 -24.23
CA ALA A 192 9.91 23.11 -24.75
C ALA A 192 9.67 23.79 -26.11
N GLY A 193 8.77 23.27 -26.94
CA GLY A 193 8.37 23.88 -28.21
C GLY A 193 7.31 24.98 -28.09
N MET A 194 6.76 25.21 -26.89
CA MET A 194 5.82 26.29 -26.58
C MET A 194 6.49 27.54 -25.97
N GLY A 195 7.76 27.45 -25.59
CA GLY A 195 8.60 28.59 -25.16
C GLY A 195 9.42 29.16 -26.30
#